data_AF-A0ABD0MUY4-F1
#
_entry.id   AF-A0ABD0MUY4-F1
#
_cell.length_a   1.000
_cell.length_b   1.000
_cell.length_c   1.000
_cell.angle_alpha   90.00
_cell.angle_beta   90.00
_cell.angle_gamma   90.00
#
_symmetry.space_group_name_H-M   'P 1'
#
loop_
_entity.id
_entity.type
_entity.pdbx_description
1 polymer ?
#
loop_
_entity_poly.entity_id
_entity_poly.type
_entity_poly.pdbx_seq_one_letter_code
_entity_poly.pdbx_strand_id
1 'polypeptide(L)'
;MSDDEATEFYEDEDETFEFDGRPYLFEPEYTEEELRERRERREIERQRAEEAAASRATTQPRITGRWWCSCRCCEIMPTDMECFCCKEWDLLHRRSQDARCVTLAEGFSSLLDLWVLEAFFHVPKLNWARRPTPEGPDGHLSTE
;
A
#
# COMPACT_ATOMS: atom_id res chain seq x y z
N MET A 1 49.04 -26.98 -51.43
CA MET A 1 48.64 -25.60 -51.78
C MET A 1 47.36 -25.37 -51.03
N SER A 2 47.50 -24.57 -49.99
CA SER A 2 46.50 -24.26 -48.98
C SER A 2 45.48 -23.30 -49.60
N ASP A 3 44.19 -23.56 -49.38
CA ASP A 3 43.16 -22.55 -49.59
C ASP A 3 42.61 -22.19 -48.21
N ASP A 4 42.82 -20.92 -47.90
CA ASP A 4 42.72 -20.28 -46.60
C ASP A 4 41.29 -20.11 -46.09
N GLU A 5 41.18 -20.24 -44.77
CA GLU A 5 40.02 -20.04 -43.91
C GLU A 5 39.70 -18.53 -43.82
N ALA A 6 38.58 -18.09 -44.40
CA ALA A 6 38.10 -16.72 -44.27
C ALA A 6 37.23 -16.60 -43.02
N THR A 7 37.87 -16.29 -41.89
CA THR A 7 37.21 -15.94 -40.62
C THR A 7 36.73 -14.50 -40.72
N GLU A 8 35.41 -14.30 -40.87
CA GLU A 8 34.79 -12.97 -40.76
C GLU A 8 34.93 -12.45 -39.32
N PHE A 9 35.78 -11.44 -39.15
CA PHE A 9 35.98 -10.69 -37.93
C PHE A 9 34.91 -9.60 -37.84
N TYR A 10 33.87 -9.82 -37.04
CA TYR A 10 32.90 -8.76 -36.72
C TYR A 10 33.59 -7.75 -35.80
N GLU A 11 33.91 -6.57 -36.33
CA GLU A 11 34.31 -5.42 -35.54
C GLU A 11 33.07 -4.89 -34.81
N ASP A 12 32.93 -5.28 -33.54
CA ASP A 12 32.03 -4.64 -32.57
C ASP A 12 32.56 -3.21 -32.37
N GLU A 13 32.01 -2.25 -33.10
CA GLU A 13 32.24 -0.83 -32.82
C GLU A 13 31.59 -0.50 -31.47
N ASP A 14 32.41 -0.46 -30.42
CA ASP A 14 32.08 0.12 -29.11
C ASP A 14 31.62 1.57 -29.33
N GLU A 15 30.33 1.78 -29.57
CA GLU A 15 29.67 3.09 -29.51
C GLU A 15 29.85 3.63 -28.09
N THR A 16 30.90 4.41 -27.91
CA THR A 16 31.21 5.10 -26.66
C THR A 16 30.11 6.12 -26.42
N PHE A 17 29.09 5.74 -25.65
CA PHE A 17 27.99 6.62 -25.26
C PHE A 17 28.53 7.83 -24.49
N GLU A 18 28.71 8.95 -25.18
CA GLU A 18 29.18 10.21 -24.61
C GLU A 18 28.02 10.89 -23.87
N PHE A 19 27.96 10.70 -22.56
CA PHE A 19 26.98 11.36 -21.70
C PHE A 19 27.27 12.87 -21.63
N ASP A 20 26.50 13.66 -22.38
CA ASP A 20 26.65 15.10 -22.53
C ASP A 20 26.32 15.93 -21.27
N GLY A 21 25.89 15.28 -20.19
CA GLY A 21 25.73 15.86 -18.86
C GLY A 21 24.71 16.99 -18.78
N ARG A 22 23.77 17.09 -19.73
CA ARG A 22 22.78 18.17 -19.82
C ARG A 22 21.38 17.66 -19.47
N PRO A 23 20.95 17.76 -18.20
CA PRO A 23 19.76 17.09 -17.70
C PRO A 23 18.44 17.58 -18.34
N TYR A 24 18.46 18.73 -19.02
CA TYR A 24 17.28 19.42 -19.53
C TYR A 24 17.16 19.43 -21.06
N LEU A 25 18.10 18.80 -21.79
CA LEU A 25 18.07 18.80 -23.26
C LEU A 25 16.90 17.99 -23.85
N PHE A 26 16.32 17.09 -23.07
CA PHE A 26 15.22 16.22 -23.48
C PHE A 26 13.91 16.53 -22.75
N GLU A 27 13.83 17.68 -22.06
CA GLU A 27 12.54 18.13 -21.54
C GLU A 27 11.68 18.62 -22.70
N PRO A 28 10.39 18.20 -22.78
CA PRO A 28 9.48 18.74 -23.77
C PRO A 28 9.38 20.27 -23.65
N GLU A 29 9.48 20.97 -24.77
CA GLU A 29 9.16 22.39 -24.82
C GLU A 29 7.64 22.54 -24.70
N TYR A 30 7.20 23.27 -23.67
CA TYR A 30 5.79 23.56 -23.47
C TYR A 30 5.46 24.95 -24.02
N THR A 31 4.32 25.05 -24.69
CA THR A 31 3.74 26.34 -25.05
C THR A 31 3.32 27.12 -23.80
N GLU A 32 3.20 28.45 -23.91
CA GLU A 32 2.73 29.29 -22.81
C GLU A 32 1.33 28.88 -22.31
N GLU A 33 0.48 28.39 -23.22
CA GLU A 33 -0.86 27.88 -22.92
C GLU A 33 -0.80 26.60 -22.07
N GLU A 34 -0.01 25.60 -22.47
CA GLU A 34 0.18 24.36 -21.70
C GLU A 34 0.79 24.62 -20.31
N LEU A 35 1.70 25.59 -20.21
CA LEU A 35 2.26 26.03 -18.93
C LEU A 35 1.20 26.68 -18.03
N ARG A 36 0.26 27.44 -18.61
CA ARG A 36 -0.86 28.04 -17.87
C ARG A 36 -1.80 26.94 -17.35
N GLU A 37 -2.21 26.00 -18.19
CA GLU A 37 -3.08 24.89 -17.80
C GLU A 37 -2.46 24.02 -16.69
N ARG A 38 -1.16 23.74 -16.77
CA ARG A 38 -0.45 22.98 -15.73
C ARG A 38 -0.42 23.73 -14.39
N ARG A 39 -0.25 25.05 -14.41
CA ARG A 39 -0.31 25.89 -13.20
C ARG A 39 -1.71 25.87 -12.60
N GLU A 40 -2.73 26.04 -13.42
CA GLU A 40 -4.14 25.98 -12.99
C GLU A 40 -4.49 24.60 -12.41
N ARG A 41 -4.04 23.51 -13.02
CA ARG A 41 -4.25 22.16 -12.48
C ARG A 41 -3.61 21.98 -11.09
N ARG A 42 -2.37 22.45 -10.91
CA ARG A 42 -1.68 22.40 -9.61
C ARG A 42 -2.38 23.27 -8.57
N GLU A 43 -2.88 24.43 -8.97
CA GLU A 43 -3.67 25.32 -8.12
C GLU A 43 -4.97 24.65 -7.65
N ILE A 44 -5.72 24.05 -8.57
CA ILE A 44 -6.95 23.30 -8.26
C ILE A 44 -6.65 22.12 -7.34
N GLU A 45 -5.59 21.36 -7.60
CA GLU A 45 -5.18 20.25 -6.75
C GLU A 45 -4.81 20.72 -5.34
N ARG A 46 -4.06 21.83 -5.23
CA ARG A 46 -3.71 22.42 -3.93
C ARG A 46 -4.96 22.89 -3.19
N GLN A 47 -5.86 23.60 -3.87
CA GLN A 47 -7.13 24.05 -3.28
C GLN A 47 -7.96 22.87 -2.78
N ARG A 48 -8.10 21.79 -3.57
CA ARG A 48 -8.77 20.56 -3.12
C ARG A 48 -8.12 19.93 -1.90
N ALA A 49 -6.79 19.91 -1.84
CA ALA A 49 -6.06 19.39 -0.69
C ALA A 49 -6.26 20.28 0.55
N GLU A 50 -6.25 21.59 0.40
CA GLU A 50 -6.52 22.57 1.46
C GLU A 50 -7.97 22.46 1.97
N GLU A 51 -8.96 22.32 1.08
CA GLU A 51 -10.37 22.10 1.43
C GLU A 51 -10.58 20.74 2.14
N ALA A 52 -9.91 19.69 1.68
CA ALA A 52 -9.91 18.38 2.34
C ALA A 52 -9.24 18.45 3.74
N ALA A 53 -8.21 19.27 3.91
CA ALA A 53 -7.58 19.49 5.21
C ALA A 53 -8.45 20.36 6.13
N ALA A 54 -9.09 21.41 5.60
CA ALA A 54 -9.97 22.32 6.35
C ALA A 54 -11.25 21.61 6.81
N SER A 55 -11.86 20.77 5.96
CA SER A 55 -13.00 19.93 6.35
C SER A 55 -12.64 18.94 7.48
N ARG A 56 -11.43 18.38 7.46
CA ARG A 56 -10.89 17.59 8.58
C ARG A 56 -10.66 18.44 9.83
N ALA A 57 -10.15 19.67 9.69
CA ALA A 57 -9.90 20.59 10.81
C ALA A 57 -11.17 21.12 11.49
N THR A 58 -12.31 21.11 10.80
CA THR A 58 -13.61 21.52 11.37
C THR A 58 -14.20 20.42 12.28
N THR A 59 -13.66 19.20 12.21
CA THR A 59 -14.06 18.10 13.08
C THR A 59 -13.31 18.23 14.40
N GLN A 60 -14.04 18.21 15.52
CA GLN A 60 -13.44 18.20 16.85
C GLN A 60 -12.35 17.11 16.92
N PRO A 61 -11.11 17.42 17.32
CA PRO A 61 -10.04 16.43 17.34
C PRO A 61 -10.42 15.25 18.25
N ARG A 62 -10.27 14.03 17.74
CA ARG A 62 -10.61 12.77 18.41
C ARG A 62 -9.76 12.55 19.65
N ILE A 63 -8.57 13.16 19.74
CA ILE A 63 -7.74 13.14 20.95
C ILE A 63 -8.41 13.81 22.18
N THR A 64 -9.44 14.63 21.98
CA THR A 64 -10.10 15.36 23.08
C THR A 64 -11.22 14.58 23.76
N GLY A 65 -11.59 13.41 23.24
CA GLY A 65 -12.68 12.63 23.81
C GLY A 65 -12.84 11.26 23.17
N ARG A 66 -13.90 10.55 23.56
CA ARG A 66 -14.22 9.20 23.06
C ARG A 66 -15.53 9.17 22.27
N TRP A 67 -15.96 10.31 21.73
CA TRP A 67 -17.21 10.44 20.97
C TRP A 67 -17.20 9.61 19.68
N TRP A 68 -16.02 9.36 19.11
CA TRP A 68 -15.80 8.51 17.93
C TRP A 68 -15.89 7.00 18.25
N CYS A 69 -15.84 6.61 19.53
CA CYS A 69 -15.80 5.21 19.91
C CYS A 69 -17.22 4.64 20.12
N SER A 70 -17.63 3.70 19.27
CA SER A 70 -18.92 3.00 19.40
C SER A 70 -18.85 1.73 20.25
N CYS A 71 -17.71 1.02 20.27
CA CYS A 71 -17.55 -0.20 21.08
C CYS A 71 -17.38 0.08 22.60
N ARG A 72 -16.98 1.31 22.94
CA ARG A 72 -16.60 1.81 24.28
C ARG A 72 -15.41 1.08 24.95
N CYS A 73 -14.60 0.36 24.17
CA CYS A 73 -13.39 -0.28 24.65
C CYS A 73 -12.11 0.44 24.20
N CYS A 74 -12.22 1.42 23.29
CA CYS A 74 -11.06 2.17 22.81
C CYS A 74 -10.63 3.23 23.81
N GLU A 75 -9.34 3.54 23.79
CA GLU A 75 -8.72 4.61 24.56
C GLU A 75 -8.29 5.77 23.66
N ILE A 76 -7.98 6.90 24.29
CA ILE A 76 -7.45 8.07 23.58
C ILE A 76 -5.98 7.77 23.29
N MET A 77 -5.62 7.86 22.01
CA MET A 77 -4.24 7.65 21.56
C MET A 77 -3.50 8.99 21.46
N PRO A 78 -2.14 8.99 21.43
CA PRO A 78 -1.35 10.20 21.35
C PRO A 78 -1.65 11.05 20.12
N THR A 79 -2.01 10.41 18.99
CA THR A 79 -2.35 11.11 17.75
C THR A 79 -3.79 10.88 17.33
N ASP A 80 -4.35 11.84 16.59
CA ASP A 80 -5.70 11.77 16.05
C ASP A 80 -5.88 10.59 15.06
N MET A 81 -4.82 10.30 14.30
CA MET A 81 -4.78 9.21 13.32
C MET A 81 -4.86 7.83 13.97
N GLU A 82 -4.50 7.70 15.25
CA GLU A 82 -4.58 6.44 15.99
C GLU A 82 -5.90 6.28 16.74
N CYS A 83 -6.72 7.33 16.85
CA CYS A 83 -8.02 7.33 17.51
C CYS A 83 -9.11 6.72 16.59
N PHE A 84 -9.07 5.41 16.37
CA PHE A 84 -10.01 4.66 15.53
C PHE A 84 -10.75 3.54 16.29
N CYS A 85 -12.06 3.45 16.08
CA CYS A 85 -12.87 2.39 16.66
C CYS A 85 -12.78 1.12 15.82
N CYS A 86 -12.72 -0.06 16.46
CA CYS A 86 -12.75 -1.36 15.76
C CYS A 86 -13.95 -1.55 14.80
N LYS A 87 -15.03 -0.78 14.99
CA LYS A 87 -16.22 -0.81 14.13
C LYS A 87 -16.12 0.06 12.88
N GLU A 88 -15.12 0.95 12.79
CA GLU A 88 -14.83 1.76 11.59
C GLU A 88 -14.02 0.97 10.55
N TRP A 89 -13.50 -0.20 10.91
CA TRP A 89 -12.72 -1.06 10.01
C TRP A 89 -13.63 -2.07 9.32
N ASP A 90 -13.90 -1.92 8.02
CA ASP A 90 -14.83 -2.78 7.27
C ASP A 90 -14.54 -4.28 7.42
N LEU A 91 -13.25 -4.65 7.39
CA LEU A 91 -12.81 -6.05 7.52
C LEU A 91 -13.09 -6.64 8.90
N LEU A 92 -12.93 -5.84 9.97
CA LEU A 92 -13.17 -6.26 11.34
C LEU A 92 -14.66 -6.17 11.70
N HIS A 93 -15.37 -5.20 11.13
CA HIS A 93 -16.79 -5.00 11.35
C HIS A 93 -17.58 -6.25 10.94
N ARG A 94 -17.27 -6.84 9.78
CA ARG A 94 -17.93 -8.08 9.29
C ARG A 94 -17.69 -9.29 10.18
N ARG A 95 -16.49 -9.47 10.73
CA ARG A 95 -16.15 -10.62 11.58
C ARG A 95 -16.60 -10.45 13.04
N SER A 96 -16.83 -9.22 13.47
CA SER A 96 -17.22 -8.91 14.86
C SER A 96 -18.70 -8.52 14.99
N GLN A 97 -19.57 -8.88 14.04
CA GLN A 97 -20.97 -8.46 14.04
C GLN A 97 -21.68 -8.81 15.36
N ASP A 98 -21.34 -9.95 15.95
CA ASP A 98 -21.95 -10.43 17.19
C ASP A 98 -21.24 -9.93 18.46
N ALA A 99 -20.04 -9.39 18.32
CA ALA A 99 -19.24 -8.89 19.45
C ALA A 99 -19.33 -7.37 19.58
N ARG A 100 -19.51 -6.87 20.81
CA ARG A 100 -19.47 -5.43 21.11
C ARG A 100 -18.16 -4.77 20.70
N CYS A 101 -17.04 -5.47 20.91
CA CYS A 101 -15.69 -5.05 20.54
C CYS A 101 -14.95 -6.23 19.93
N VAL A 102 -14.05 -5.97 18.97
CA VAL A 102 -13.19 -7.02 18.38
C VAL A 102 -12.37 -7.76 19.43
N THR A 103 -11.96 -7.08 20.50
CA THR A 103 -11.16 -7.69 21.58
C THR A 103 -11.94 -8.69 22.43
N LEU A 104 -13.27 -8.64 22.36
CA LEU A 104 -14.19 -9.55 23.05
C LEU A 104 -14.72 -10.65 22.13
N ALA A 105 -14.32 -10.64 20.85
CA ALA A 105 -14.73 -11.68 19.92
C ALA A 105 -14.09 -13.01 20.31
N GLU A 106 -14.81 -14.10 20.08
CA GLU A 106 -14.30 -15.44 20.29
C GLU A 106 -13.06 -15.68 19.40
N GLY A 107 -12.01 -16.25 20.00
CA GLY A 107 -10.74 -16.51 19.32
C GLY A 107 -9.81 -15.29 19.20
N PHE A 108 -10.24 -14.07 19.55
CA PHE A 108 -9.34 -12.91 19.49
C PHE A 108 -8.12 -13.06 20.42
N SER A 109 -8.33 -13.56 21.62
CA SER A 109 -7.25 -13.81 22.59
C SER A 109 -6.25 -14.84 22.07
N SER A 110 -6.69 -15.86 21.34
CA SER A 110 -5.83 -16.88 20.75
C SER A 110 -4.89 -16.31 19.68
N LEU A 111 -5.29 -15.22 19.01
CA LEU A 111 -4.43 -14.54 18.02
C LEU A 111 -3.33 -13.69 18.67
N LEU A 112 -3.48 -13.36 19.95
CA LEU A 112 -2.51 -12.60 20.74
C LEU A 112 -1.60 -13.49 21.59
N ASP A 113 -1.76 -14.81 21.49
CA ASP A 113 -0.89 -15.74 22.20
C ASP A 113 0.56 -15.61 21.69
N LEU A 114 1.50 -15.52 22.64
CA LEU A 114 2.91 -15.28 22.32
C LEU A 114 3.47 -16.37 21.42
N TRP A 115 3.13 -17.63 21.67
CA TRP A 115 3.62 -18.76 20.88
C TRP A 115 3.04 -18.75 19.47
N VAL A 116 1.78 -18.34 19.32
CA VAL A 116 1.14 -18.19 18.01
C VAL A 116 1.85 -17.11 17.20
N LEU A 117 2.17 -15.96 17.82
CA LEU A 117 2.88 -14.87 17.16
C LEU A 117 4.32 -15.26 16.82
N GLU A 118 5.06 -15.86 17.74
CA GLU A 118 6.42 -16.35 17.51
C GLU A 118 6.45 -17.36 16.36
N ALA A 119 5.57 -18.38 16.39
CA ALA A 119 5.46 -19.36 15.33
C ALA A 119 5.15 -18.68 13.98
N PHE A 120 4.21 -17.73 13.95
CA PHE A 120 3.89 -17.01 12.72
C PHE A 120 5.08 -16.24 12.14
N PHE A 121 5.91 -15.61 12.97
CA PHE A 121 7.10 -14.89 12.53
C PHE A 121 8.26 -15.80 12.13
N HIS A 122 8.36 -16.99 12.72
CA HIS A 122 9.41 -17.98 12.40
C HIS A 122 9.07 -18.89 11.23
N VAL A 123 7.78 -19.07 10.90
CA VAL A 123 7.37 -19.84 9.73
C VAL A 123 7.70 -19.03 8.46
N PRO A 124 8.42 -19.61 7.47
CA PRO A 124 8.66 -18.95 6.19
C PRO A 124 7.34 -18.51 5.59
N LYS A 125 7.19 -17.21 5.30
CA LYS A 125 5.94 -16.67 4.77
C LYS A 125 5.68 -17.29 3.40
N LEU A 126 4.77 -18.26 3.39
CA LEU A 126 4.31 -18.91 2.18
C LEU A 126 3.69 -17.85 1.28
N ASN A 127 4.14 -17.79 0.03
CA ASN A 127 3.58 -16.88 -0.96
C ASN A 127 2.24 -17.45 -1.43
N TRP A 128 1.15 -17.06 -0.75
CA TRP A 128 -0.20 -17.58 -0.99
C TRP A 128 -0.69 -17.35 -2.43
N ALA A 129 -0.14 -16.36 -3.14
CA ALA A 129 -0.43 -16.11 -4.56
C ALA A 129 0.10 -17.21 -5.51
N ARG A 130 1.05 -18.03 -5.06
CA ARG A 130 1.68 -19.09 -5.88
C ARG A 130 1.11 -20.48 -5.66
N ARG A 131 0.11 -20.65 -4.79
CA ARG A 131 -0.55 -21.96 -4.64
C ARG A 131 -1.77 -22.06 -5.54
N PRO A 132 -2.03 -23.24 -6.13
CA PRO A 132 -3.32 -23.50 -6.75
C PRO A 132 -4.41 -23.36 -5.69
N THR A 133 -5.50 -22.67 -6.03
CA THR A 133 -6.69 -22.59 -5.20
C THR A 133 -7.15 -24.01 -4.88
N PRO A 134 -7.44 -24.35 -3.62
CA PRO A 134 -7.98 -25.67 -3.31
C PRO A 134 -9.31 -25.85 -4.04
N GLU A 135 -9.36 -26.77 -4.99
CA GLU A 135 -10.58 -27.17 -5.69
C GLU A 135 -11.32 -28.20 -4.82
N GLY A 136 -12.43 -27.77 -4.23
CA GLY A 136 -13.35 -28.61 -3.45
C GLY A 136 -14.69 -27.88 -3.32
N PRO A 137 -15.80 -28.61 -3.09
CA PRO A 137 -17.15 -28.03 -3.13
C PRO A 137 -17.38 -26.87 -2.13
N ASP A 138 -16.48 -26.68 -1.16
CA ASP A 138 -16.53 -25.58 -0.17
C ASP A 138 -15.15 -24.96 0.13
N GLY A 139 -14.15 -25.11 -0.76
CA GLY A 139 -12.81 -24.53 -0.56
C GLY A 139 -11.97 -25.19 0.56
N HIS A 140 -12.36 -26.36 1.04
CA HIS A 140 -11.55 -27.17 1.95
C HIS A 140 -10.52 -27.99 1.18
N LEU A 141 -9.28 -27.99 1.66
CA LEU A 141 -8.22 -28.89 1.23
C LEU A 141 -8.68 -30.33 1.53
N SER A 142 -8.98 -31.11 0.50
CA SER A 142 -9.19 -32.55 0.65
C SER A 142 -7.88 -33.18 1.09
N THR A 143 -7.82 -33.62 2.34
CA THR A 143 -6.79 -34.55 2.80
C THR A 143 -7.29 -35.95 2.48
N GLU A 144 -6.90 -36.48 1.33
CA GLU A 144 -6.70 -37.92 1.21
C GLU A 144 -5.57 -38.37 2.15
#